data_AF-A0A397PD42-F1
#
_entry.id   AF-A0A397PD42-F1
#
_cell.length_a   1.000
_cell.length_b   1.000
_cell.length_c   1.000
_cell.angle_alpha   90.00
_cell.angle_beta   90.00
_cell.angle_gamma   90.00
#
_symmetry.space_group_name_H-M   'P 1'
#
loop_
_entity.id
_entity.type
_entity.pdbx_description
1 polymer ?
#
loop_
_entity_poly.entity_id
_entity_poly.type
_entity_poly.pdbx_seq_one_letter_code
_entity_poly.pdbx_strand_id
1 'polypeptide(L)'
;MTLLERAHPEDIKAVIRKRYRSLAAFERAEGLARESVSEVLRGRPSARTAAAIERVLREQAKEAESIIPVPTNIAVALHRHNAEAR
;
A
#
# COMPACT_ATOMS: atom_id res chain seq x y z
N MET A 1 -7.10 -1.99 -18.82
CA MET A 1 -5.93 -1.49 -18.08
C MET A 1 -6.21 -1.57 -16.60
N THR A 2 -5.62 -2.55 -15.93
CA THR A 2 -5.72 -2.76 -14.47
C THR A 2 -4.66 -1.94 -13.73
N LEU A 3 -4.83 -1.71 -12.42
CA LEU A 3 -3.82 -1.02 -11.60
C LEU A 3 -2.49 -1.79 -11.56
N LEU A 4 -2.58 -3.12 -11.66
CA LEU A 4 -1.45 -4.03 -11.72
C LEU A 4 -0.53 -3.77 -12.93
N GLU A 5 -1.11 -3.48 -14.09
CA GLU A 5 -0.34 -3.23 -15.33
C GLU A 5 0.37 -1.87 -15.34
N ARG A 6 -0.09 -0.92 -14.52
CA ARG A 6 0.48 0.44 -14.45
C ARG A 6 1.50 0.60 -13.33
N ALA A 7 1.46 -0.28 -12.32
CA ALA A 7 2.34 -0.22 -11.16
C ALA A 7 3.66 -0.95 -11.42
N HIS A 8 4.76 -0.38 -10.94
CA HIS A 8 6.07 -1.03 -11.04
C HIS A 8 6.11 -2.29 -10.14
N PRO A 9 6.69 -3.41 -10.60
CA PRO A 9 6.72 -4.66 -9.82
C PRO A 9 7.30 -4.52 -8.42
N GLU A 10 8.33 -3.69 -8.24
CA GLU A 10 8.92 -3.43 -6.92
C GLU A 10 7.98 -2.65 -5.99
N ASP A 11 7.17 -1.75 -6.54
CA ASP A 11 6.20 -0.97 -5.76
C ASP A 11 5.08 -1.87 -5.24
N ILE A 12 4.59 -2.78 -6.10
CA ILE A 12 3.63 -3.81 -5.72
C ILE A 12 4.18 -4.68 -4.59
N LYS A 13 5.44 -5.14 -4.70
CA LYS A 13 6.09 -5.91 -3.62
C LYS A 13 6.23 -5.09 -2.35
N ALA A 14 6.57 -3.80 -2.45
CA ALA A 14 6.72 -2.92 -1.30
C ALA A 14 5.39 -2.76 -0.55
N VAL A 15 4.30 -2.52 -1.29
CA VAL A 15 2.94 -2.48 -0.74
C VAL A 15 2.59 -3.78 -0.01
N ILE A 16 2.80 -4.94 -0.65
CA ILE A 16 2.50 -6.23 -0.04
C ILE A 16 3.35 -6.44 1.23
N ARG A 17 4.64 -6.09 1.20
CA ARG A 17 5.54 -6.21 2.36
C ARG A 17 5.16 -5.28 3.50
N LYS A 18 4.69 -4.06 3.22
CA LYS A 18 4.23 -3.13 4.28
C LYS A 18 3.07 -3.71 5.08
N ARG A 19 2.13 -4.39 4.41
CA ARG A 19 0.92 -4.92 5.04
C ARG A 19 1.06 -6.32 5.61
N TYR A 20 1.74 -7.21 4.88
CA TYR A 20 1.83 -8.64 5.21
C TYR A 20 3.22 -9.09 5.67
N ARG A 21 4.19 -8.16 5.82
CA ARG A 21 5.63 -8.39 6.05
C ARG A 21 6.39 -9.10 4.94
N SER A 22 5.78 -10.05 4.23
CA SER A 22 6.44 -10.82 3.16
C SER A 22 5.46 -11.26 2.08
N LEU A 23 5.98 -11.57 0.88
CA LEU A 23 5.17 -12.09 -0.22
C LEU A 23 4.55 -13.45 0.13
N ALA A 24 5.33 -14.34 0.76
CA ALA A 24 4.86 -15.66 1.17
C ALA A 24 3.77 -15.60 2.27
N ALA A 25 3.81 -14.58 3.14
CA ALA A 25 2.75 -14.36 4.12
C ALA A 25 1.44 -13.89 3.44
N PHE A 26 1.55 -13.02 2.45
CA PHE A 26 0.41 -12.61 1.62
C PHE A 26 -0.18 -13.80 0.84
N GLU A 27 0.67 -14.60 0.18
CA GLU A 27 0.23 -15.80 -0.54
C GLU A 27 -0.53 -16.76 0.39
N ARG A 28 -0.05 -16.97 1.62
CA ARG A 28 -0.76 -17.77 2.62
C ARG A 28 -2.06 -17.14 3.10
N ALA A 29 -2.08 -15.83 3.34
CA ALA A 29 -3.26 -15.11 3.80
C ALA A 29 -4.41 -15.14 2.77
N GLU A 30 -4.08 -15.07 1.48
CA GLU A 30 -5.03 -15.11 0.36
C GLU A 30 -5.28 -16.53 -0.18
N GLY A 31 -4.62 -17.55 0.39
CA GLY A 31 -4.71 -18.95 -0.06
C GLY A 31 -4.24 -19.16 -1.50
N LEU A 32 -3.19 -18.44 -1.92
CA LEU A 32 -2.57 -18.52 -3.23
C LEU A 32 -1.47 -19.60 -3.26
N ALA A 33 -1.17 -20.10 -4.45
CA ALA A 33 -0.03 -20.97 -4.63
C ALA A 33 1.28 -20.22 -4.37
N ARG A 34 2.29 -20.94 -3.89
CA ARG A 34 3.61 -20.40 -3.60
C ARG A 34 4.22 -19.80 -4.87
N GLU A 35 4.86 -18.64 -4.74
CA GLU A 35 5.49 -17.89 -5.84
C GLU A 35 4.53 -17.37 -6.93
N SER A 36 3.22 -17.57 -6.77
CA SER A 36 2.23 -17.09 -7.74
C SER A 36 2.30 -15.58 -7.95
N VAL A 37 2.64 -14.82 -6.91
CA VAL A 37 2.81 -13.37 -7.05
C VAL A 37 3.99 -13.04 -7.95
N SER A 38 5.11 -13.75 -7.80
CA SER A 38 6.27 -13.52 -8.66
C SER A 38 6.00 -13.93 -10.10
N GLU A 39 5.18 -14.96 -10.34
CA GLU A 39 4.78 -15.36 -11.69
C GLU A 39 3.93 -14.29 -12.36
N VAL A 40 2.93 -13.75 -11.66
CA VAL A 40 2.09 -12.66 -12.18
C VAL A 40 2.92 -11.42 -12.51
N LEU A 41 3.84 -11.03 -11.62
CA LEU A 41 4.72 -9.89 -11.87
C LEU A 41 5.71 -10.10 -13.03
N ARG A 42 5.99 -11.36 -13.41
CA ARG A 42 6.79 -11.73 -14.59
C ARG A 42 5.95 -11.86 -15.87
N GLY A 43 4.64 -11.59 -15.80
CA GLY A 43 3.73 -11.65 -16.94
C GLY A 43 3.04 -13.00 -17.16
N ARG A 44 3.15 -13.96 -16.23
CA ARG A 44 2.34 -15.18 -16.30
C ARG A 44 0.90 -14.87 -15.89
N PRO A 45 -0.11 -15.26 -16.68
CA PRO A 45 -1.50 -14.98 -16.35
C PRO A 45 -1.97 -15.85 -15.19
N SER A 46 -2.39 -15.22 -14.10
CA SER A 46 -3.12 -15.88 -13.02
C SER A 46 -4.20 -14.95 -12.49
N ALA A 47 -5.45 -15.18 -12.91
CA ALA A 47 -6.57 -14.29 -12.62
C ALA A 47 -6.81 -14.13 -11.10
N ARG A 48 -6.70 -15.22 -10.34
CA ARG A 48 -6.89 -15.22 -8.89
C ARG A 48 -5.84 -14.35 -8.19
N THR A 49 -4.58 -14.52 -8.56
CA THR A 49 -3.48 -13.78 -7.96
C THR A 49 -3.50 -12.31 -8.37
N ALA A 50 -3.79 -12.01 -9.63
CA ALA A 50 -3.95 -10.64 -10.11
C ALA A 50 -5.07 -9.91 -9.36
N ALA A 51 -6.23 -10.55 -9.16
CA ALA A 51 -7.34 -9.97 -8.41
C ALA A 51 -6.98 -9.70 -6.94
N ALA A 52 -6.27 -10.63 -6.29
CA ALA A 52 -5.80 -10.45 -4.92
C ALA A 52 -4.83 -9.27 -4.80
N ILE A 53 -3.88 -9.13 -5.74
CA ILE A 53 -2.95 -8.00 -5.77
C ILE A 53 -3.70 -6.69 -6.00
N GLU A 54 -4.63 -6.64 -6.95
CA GLU A 54 -5.44 -5.45 -7.21
C GLU A 54 -6.26 -5.01 -5.99
N ARG A 55 -6.79 -5.95 -5.21
CA ARG A 55 -7.52 -5.63 -3.97
C ARG A 55 -6.62 -4.87 -2.99
N VAL A 56 -5.41 -5.38 -2.75
CA VAL A 56 -4.45 -4.74 -1.84
C VAL A 56 -4.05 -3.35 -2.33
N LEU A 57 -3.81 -3.19 -3.63
CA LEU A 57 -3.46 -1.89 -4.22
C LEU A 57 -4.61 -0.87 -4.06
N ARG A 58 -5.87 -1.28 -4.24
CA ARG A 58 -7.02 -0.40 -4.03
C ARG A 58 -7.18 0.00 -2.57
N GLU A 59 -6.96 -0.91 -1.63
CA GLU A 59 -7.04 -0.59 -0.21
C GLU A 59 -5.96 0.42 0.19
N GLN A 60 -4.73 0.27 -0.30
CA GLN A 60 -3.67 1.25 -0.03
C GLN A 60 -3.97 2.62 -0.63
N ALA A 61 -4.55 2.68 -1.83
CA ALA A 61 -4.97 3.95 -2.41
C ALA A 61 -6.03 4.66 -1.55
N LYS A 62 -6.97 3.91 -0.96
CA LYS A 62 -7.96 4.46 -0.01
C LYS A 62 -7.32 4.95 1.28
N GLU A 63 -6.34 4.21 1.82
CA GLU A 63 -5.61 4.63 3.03
C GLU A 63 -4.82 5.93 2.80
N ALA A 64 -4.22 6.10 1.62
CA ALA A 64 -3.51 7.33 1.26
C ALA A 64 -4.44 8.54 1.12
N GLU A 65 -5.66 8.35 0.63
CA GLU A 65 -6.66 9.42 0.51
C GLU A 65 -7.26 9.83 1.87
N SER A 66 -7.21 8.94 2.87
CA SER A 66 -7.71 9.20 4.22
C SER A 66 -6.77 10.06 5.08
N ILE A 67 -5.62 10.50 4.56
CA ILE A 67 -4.74 11.44 5.26
C ILE A 67 -5.38 12.82 5.18
N ILE A 68 -6.11 13.20 6.23
CA ILE A 68 -6.67 14.55 6.36
C ILE A 68 -5.51 15.54 6.30
N PRO A 69 -5.43 16.43 5.29
CA PRO A 69 -4.42 17.48 5.29
C PRO A 69 -4.74 18.42 6.46
N VAL A 70 -3.88 18.44 7.48
CA VAL A 70 -3.99 19.42 8.55
C VAL A 70 -3.74 20.79 7.93
N PRO A 71 -4.70 21.74 7.98
CA PRO A 71 -4.47 23.06 7.43
C PRO A 71 -3.33 23.73 8.20
N THR A 72 -2.30 24.17 7.47
CA THR A 72 -1.06 24.80 7.96
C THR A 72 -1.31 25.95 8.95
N ASN A 73 -2.50 26.57 8.93
CA ASN A 73 -2.86 27.66 9.82
C ASN A 73 -2.91 27.27 11.32
N ILE A 74 -3.10 25.98 11.67
CA ILE A 74 -3.05 25.51 13.07
C ILE A 74 -1.61 25.39 13.58
N ALA A 75 -0.63 25.12 12.70
CA ALA A 75 0.78 24.95 13.11
C ALA A 75 1.44 26.25 13.59
N VAL A 76 1.00 27.41 13.09
CA VAL A 76 1.54 28.72 13.49
C VAL A 76 1.05 29.12 14.89
N ALA A 77 -0.20 28.79 15.25
CA ALA A 77 -0.77 29.13 16.56
C ALA A 77 -0.11 28.36 17.71
N LEU A 78 0.32 27.11 17.47
CA LEU A 78 0.99 26.27 18.47
C LEU A 78 2.44 26.71 18.78
N HIS A 79 3.13 27.38 17.85
CA HIS A 79 4.52 27.79 18.06
C HIS A 79 4.67 28.93 19.08
N ARG A 80 3.61 29.71 19.32
CA ARG A 80 3.63 30.89 20.21
C ARG A 80 3.44 30.56 21.70
N HIS A 81 2.79 29.45 22.03
CA HIS A 81 2.34 29.16 23.40
C HIS A 81 3.43 28.64 24.36
N ASN A 82 4.62 28.27 23.87
CA ASN A 82 5.71 27.79 24.73
C ASN A 82 6.59 28.92 25.32
N ALA A 83 6.32 30.19 24.98
CA ALA A 83 7.18 31.31 25.37
C ALA A 83 6.82 31.98 26.72
N GLU A 84 5.69 31.63 27.34
CA GLU A 84 5.16 32.32 28.53
C GLU A 84 5.11 31.44 29.79
N ALA A 85 5.95 30.41 29.87
CA ALA A 85 6.17 29.64 31.10
C ALA A 85 7.57 29.95 31.67
N ARG A 86 7.69 31.04 32.42
CA ARG A 86 8.82 31.33 33.33
C ARG A 86 8.30 31.87 34.65
#